data_AF-A0A7X4FPV3-F1
#
_entry.id   AF-A0A7X4FPV3-F1
#
_cell.length_a   1.000
_cell.length_b   1.000
_cell.length_c   1.000
_cell.angle_alpha   90.00
_cell.angle_beta   90.00
_cell.angle_gamma   90.00
#
_symmetry.space_group_name_H-M   'P 1'
#
loop_
_entity.id
_entity.type
_entity.pdbx_description
1 polymer ?
#
loop_
_entity_poly.entity_id
_entity_poly.type
_entity_poly.pdbx_seq_one_letter_code
_entity_poly.pdbx_strand_id
1 'polypeptide(L)'
;MLPLPLQPHLALAIEVNGQADGGASEGVYFELGIEPGFDLAGGSLSLGVPLTLGMSLNNYYEDGGLTNDTFGYLDLGLVLGMPLNVPESFGSWELSGGAHMLLLGRYLESLNGGRQYQAIGSLGLSIGY
;
A
#
# COMPACT_ATOMS: atom_id res chain seq x y z
N MET A 1 23.45 -12.42 -13.33
CA MET A 1 22.05 -12.22 -12.87
C MET A 1 21.90 -10.73 -12.62
N LEU A 2 20.91 -10.06 -13.22
CA LEU A 2 20.58 -8.68 -12.85
C LEU A 2 20.00 -8.68 -11.41
N PRO A 3 20.31 -7.68 -10.57
CA PRO A 3 19.74 -7.60 -9.22
C PRO A 3 18.22 -7.40 -9.33
N LEU A 4 17.46 -8.14 -8.51
CA LEU A 4 16.02 -7.94 -8.34
C LEU A 4 15.82 -6.84 -7.28
N PRO A 5 15.37 -5.63 -7.64
CA PRO A 5 15.03 -4.61 -6.65
C PRO A 5 13.84 -5.13 -5.81
N LEU A 6 13.96 -5.09 -4.49
CA LEU A 6 12.94 -5.59 -3.56
C LEU A 6 12.22 -4.51 -2.76
N GLN A 7 12.79 -3.30 -2.72
CA GLN A 7 12.25 -2.12 -2.03
C GLN A 7 11.55 -2.44 -0.69
N PRO A 8 12.24 -3.09 0.28
CA PRO A 8 11.61 -3.45 1.54
C PRO A 8 11.33 -2.20 2.38
N HIS A 9 10.20 -2.19 3.07
CA HIS A 9 9.86 -1.12 4.00
C HIS A 9 9.21 -1.64 5.27
N LEU A 10 9.28 -0.79 6.30
CA LEU A 10 8.64 -0.98 7.59
C LEU A 10 8.11 0.36 8.05
N ALA A 11 6.88 0.37 8.58
CA ALA A 11 6.31 1.54 9.22
C ALA A 11 5.84 1.19 10.63
N LEU A 12 5.98 2.18 11.52
CA LEU A 12 5.41 2.16 12.87
C LEU A 12 4.70 3.50 13.05
N ALA A 13 3.40 3.48 13.31
CA ALA A 13 2.65 4.68 13.66
C ALA A 13 2.08 4.52 15.07
N ILE A 14 2.15 5.59 15.85
CA ILE A 14 1.70 5.63 17.24
C ILE A 14 0.72 6.79 17.35
N GLU A 15 -0.49 6.51 17.80
CA GLU A 15 -1.45 7.54 18.13
C GLU A 15 -1.04 8.22 19.44
N VAL A 16 -0.94 9.56 19.42
CA VAL A 16 -0.44 10.36 20.55
C VAL A 16 -1.55 11.12 21.27
N ASN A 17 -2.74 11.19 20.68
CA ASN A 17 -3.94 11.79 21.28
C ASN A 17 -5.18 11.37 20.48
N GLY A 18 -6.12 10.71 21.14
CA GLY A 18 -7.34 10.22 20.50
C GLY A 18 -7.05 9.09 19.50
N GLN A 19 -8.06 8.74 18.70
CA GLN A 19 -7.96 7.72 17.66
C GLN A 19 -8.73 8.17 16.39
N ALA A 20 -8.43 7.52 15.27
CA ALA A 20 -9.18 7.68 14.01
C ALA A 20 -9.99 6.43 13.60
N ASP A 21 -9.89 5.35 14.37
CA ASP A 21 -10.46 4.05 14.07
C ASP A 21 -11.86 3.84 14.67
N GLY A 22 -12.48 4.80 15.35
CA GLY A 22 -13.77 4.61 16.03
C GLY A 22 -13.68 3.91 17.40
N GLY A 23 -12.47 3.62 17.86
CA GLY A 23 -12.11 3.03 19.14
C GLY A 23 -12.33 3.87 20.40
N ALA A 24 -11.79 3.38 21.51
CA ALA A 24 -11.78 4.06 22.80
C ALA A 24 -10.37 4.41 23.30
N SER A 25 -9.32 3.88 22.66
CA SER A 25 -7.93 3.97 23.11
C SER A 25 -7.01 4.46 22.00
N GLU A 26 -5.87 5.05 22.37
CA GLU A 26 -4.77 5.24 21.41
C GLU A 26 -4.17 3.89 20.98
N GLY A 27 -3.88 3.77 19.68
CA GLY A 27 -3.34 2.58 19.05
C GLY A 27 -1.90 2.71 18.55
N VAL A 28 -1.34 1.55 18.21
CA VAL A 28 -0.02 1.38 17.57
C VAL A 28 -0.18 0.50 16.34
N TYR A 29 0.11 1.08 15.18
CA TYR A 29 0.13 0.44 13.87
C TYR A 29 1.52 -0.04 13.51
N PHE A 30 1.59 -1.20 12.87
CA PHE A 30 2.80 -1.72 12.27
C PHE A 30 2.55 -2.18 10.85
N GLU A 31 3.48 -1.85 9.96
CA GLU A 31 3.48 -2.27 8.58
C GLU A 31 4.82 -2.88 8.21
N LEU A 32 4.78 -3.94 7.41
CA LEU A 32 5.92 -4.35 6.62
C LEU A 32 5.50 -4.55 5.17
N GLY A 33 6.41 -4.29 4.25
CA GLY A 33 6.18 -4.60 2.85
C GLY A 33 7.44 -4.78 2.04
N ILE A 34 7.23 -5.29 0.84
CA ILE A 34 8.23 -5.45 -0.20
C ILE A 34 7.60 -5.10 -1.54
N GLU A 35 8.43 -4.66 -2.49
CA GLU A 35 8.02 -4.47 -3.87
C GLU A 35 9.12 -4.99 -4.80
N PRO A 36 9.06 -6.28 -5.16
CA PRO A 36 9.83 -6.82 -6.28
C PRO A 36 9.55 -6.04 -7.57
N GLY A 37 10.62 -5.51 -8.18
CA GLY A 37 10.56 -4.76 -9.43
C GLY A 37 11.19 -5.53 -10.60
N PHE A 38 10.61 -5.36 -11.79
CA PHE A 38 11.03 -6.01 -13.02
C PHE A 38 11.07 -5.01 -14.17
N ASP A 39 12.17 -5.03 -14.94
CA ASP A 39 12.22 -4.35 -16.23
C ASP A 39 11.56 -5.23 -17.29
N LEU A 40 10.56 -4.68 -17.97
CA LEU A 40 9.84 -5.30 -19.07
C LEU A 40 10.19 -4.61 -20.38
N ALA A 41 9.90 -5.28 -21.51
CA ALA A 41 10.05 -4.70 -22.85
C ALA A 41 11.42 -4.02 -23.09
N GLY A 42 12.50 -4.66 -22.61
CA GLY A 42 13.86 -4.13 -22.75
C GLY A 42 14.16 -2.87 -21.93
N GLY A 43 13.41 -2.62 -20.85
CA GLY A 43 13.57 -1.46 -19.96
C GLY A 43 12.67 -0.26 -20.31
N SER A 44 11.76 -0.41 -21.28
CA SER A 44 10.80 0.64 -21.64
C SER A 44 9.53 0.64 -20.78
N LEU A 45 9.36 -0.38 -19.93
CA LEU A 45 8.26 -0.54 -19.00
C LEU A 45 8.82 -1.13 -17.70
N SER A 46 8.40 -0.62 -16.55
CA SER A 46 8.67 -1.22 -15.25
C SER A 46 7.41 -1.92 -14.73
N LEU A 47 7.60 -3.03 -14.00
CA LEU A 47 6.56 -3.70 -13.24
C LEU A 47 7.00 -3.80 -11.77
N GLY A 48 6.25 -3.21 -10.86
CA GLY A 48 6.32 -3.44 -9.41
C GLY A 48 5.25 -4.41 -8.96
N VAL A 49 5.59 -5.28 -8.00
CA VAL A 49 4.66 -6.23 -7.37
C VAL A 49 4.60 -5.96 -5.86
N PRO A 50 3.95 -4.87 -5.42
CA PRO A 50 3.91 -4.53 -4.00
C PRO A 50 3.12 -5.58 -3.20
N LEU A 51 3.66 -5.94 -2.03
CA LEU A 51 3.03 -6.78 -1.03
C LEU A 51 3.23 -6.14 0.34
N THR A 52 2.12 -5.81 1.01
CA THR A 52 2.13 -5.11 2.30
C THR A 52 1.24 -5.81 3.30
N LEU A 53 1.74 -5.98 4.53
CA LEU A 53 0.98 -6.50 5.67
C LEU A 53 0.87 -5.40 6.73
N GLY A 54 -0.36 -4.97 6.99
CA GLY A 54 -0.70 -3.99 8.03
C GLY A 54 -1.33 -4.66 9.25
N MET A 55 -0.82 -4.32 10.44
CA MET A 55 -1.17 -4.96 11.71
C MET A 55 -1.36 -3.94 12.83
N SER A 56 -2.17 -4.30 13.82
CA SER A 56 -2.25 -3.63 15.11
C SER A 56 -1.28 -4.29 16.08
N LEU A 57 -0.34 -3.52 16.63
CA LEU A 57 0.46 -3.96 17.78
C LEU A 57 -0.26 -3.69 19.11
N ASN A 58 -1.12 -2.67 19.14
CA ASN A 58 -1.94 -2.31 20.28
C ASN A 58 -3.13 -1.49 19.80
N ASN A 59 -4.37 -1.93 20.03
CA ASN A 59 -5.60 -1.14 19.90
C ASN A 59 -5.72 -0.23 18.65
N TYR A 60 -5.14 -0.59 17.51
CA TYR A 60 -5.18 0.25 16.29
C TYR A 60 -6.32 -0.11 15.33
N TYR A 61 -6.89 -1.31 15.50
CA TYR A 61 -8.05 -1.77 14.75
C TYR A 61 -9.13 -2.19 15.74
N GLU A 62 -9.73 -1.22 16.42
CA GLU A 62 -10.79 -1.44 17.40
C GLU A 62 -12.10 -0.69 17.10
N ASP A 63 -13.22 -1.24 17.59
CA ASP A 63 -14.58 -0.67 17.40
C ASP A 63 -15.16 -0.01 18.66
N GLY A 64 -14.31 0.28 19.65
CA GLY A 64 -14.72 0.84 20.95
C GLY A 64 -15.57 -0.12 21.79
N GLY A 65 -15.73 -1.38 21.35
CA GLY A 65 -16.53 -2.42 21.98
C GLY A 65 -15.72 -3.69 22.26
N LEU A 66 -16.00 -4.77 21.53
CA LEU A 66 -15.37 -6.09 21.72
C LEU A 66 -14.31 -6.41 20.66
N THR A 67 -14.22 -5.60 19.60
CA THR A 67 -13.31 -5.87 18.50
C THR A 67 -12.01 -5.12 18.74
N ASN A 68 -10.90 -5.86 18.74
CA ASN A 68 -9.54 -5.35 18.74
C ASN A 68 -8.71 -6.36 17.95
N ASP A 69 -8.50 -6.08 16.68
CA ASP A 69 -7.92 -7.03 15.73
C ASP A 69 -6.42 -6.77 15.54
N THR A 70 -5.59 -7.78 15.79
CA THR A 70 -4.16 -7.74 15.46
C THR A 70 -3.94 -7.69 13.94
N PHE A 71 -4.71 -8.45 13.17
CA PHE A 71 -4.61 -8.44 11.72
C PHE A 71 -5.47 -7.32 11.13
N GLY A 72 -4.82 -6.38 10.44
CA GLY A 72 -5.48 -5.29 9.75
C GLY A 72 -5.82 -5.66 8.32
N TYR A 73 -4.80 -5.74 7.47
CA TYR A 73 -4.98 -6.07 6.06
C TYR A 73 -3.73 -6.70 5.45
N LEU A 74 -3.93 -7.39 4.33
CA LEU A 74 -2.89 -7.75 3.37
C LEU A 74 -3.22 -7.07 2.05
N ASP A 75 -2.29 -6.32 1.48
CA ASP A 75 -2.40 -5.70 0.17
C ASP A 75 -1.41 -6.36 -0.80
N LEU A 76 -1.91 -6.78 -1.96
CA LEU A 76 -1.12 -7.30 -3.08
C LEU A 76 -1.48 -6.51 -4.34
N GLY A 77 -0.46 -5.95 -5.00
CA GLY A 77 -0.63 -5.16 -6.20
C GLY A 77 0.24 -5.57 -7.38
N LEU A 78 -0.12 -4.99 -8.53
CA LEU A 78 0.66 -4.95 -9.76
C LEU A 78 0.66 -3.50 -10.24
N VAL A 79 1.84 -2.91 -10.39
CA VAL A 79 2.00 -1.51 -10.80
C VAL A 79 2.90 -1.45 -12.02
N LEU A 80 2.42 -0.87 -13.10
CA LEU A 80 3.17 -0.62 -14.33
C LEU A 80 3.61 0.84 -14.39
N GLY A 81 4.86 1.09 -14.75
CA GLY A 81 5.41 2.43 -14.98
C GLY A 81 5.99 2.55 -16.38
N MET A 82 5.62 3.61 -17.10
CA MET A 82 6.06 3.87 -18.47
C MET A 82 6.63 5.28 -18.56
N PRO A 83 7.95 5.44 -18.81
CA PRO A 83 8.52 6.75 -19.08
C PRO A 83 7.92 7.35 -20.35
N LEU A 84 7.55 8.62 -20.29
CA LEU A 84 7.00 9.36 -21.42
C LEU A 84 8.12 10.09 -22.16
N ASN A 85 8.11 10.00 -23.49
CA ASN A 85 9.08 10.70 -24.32
C ASN A 85 8.68 12.18 -24.46
N VAL A 86 9.19 13.01 -23.55
CA VAL A 86 9.00 14.46 -23.54
C VAL A 86 10.34 15.16 -23.84
N PRO A 87 10.34 16.38 -24.43
CA PRO A 87 11.59 17.11 -24.66
C PRO A 87 12.32 17.36 -23.33
N GLU A 88 13.65 17.22 -23.31
CA GLU A 88 14.48 17.34 -22.10
C GLU A 88 14.26 18.65 -21.32
N SER A 89 13.90 19.74 -22.00
CA SER A 89 13.56 21.03 -21.38
C SER A 89 12.36 20.97 -20.42
N PHE A 90 11.56 19.90 -20.48
CA PHE A 90 10.41 19.65 -19.61
C PHE A 90 10.68 18.59 -18.53
N GLY A 91 11.92 18.11 -18.40
CA GLY A 91 12.32 17.12 -17.40
C GLY A 91 11.96 15.68 -17.77
N SER A 92 11.79 14.82 -16.76
CA SER A 92 11.42 13.41 -16.90
C SER A 92 9.97 13.18 -16.47
N TRP A 93 9.20 12.52 -17.32
CA TRP A 93 7.79 12.24 -17.07
C TRP A 93 7.56 10.74 -17.08
N GLU A 94 6.73 10.24 -16.18
CA GLU A 94 6.34 8.82 -16.13
C GLU A 94 4.83 8.70 -15.91
N LEU A 95 4.19 7.88 -16.74
CA LEU A 95 2.81 7.45 -16.53
C LEU A 95 2.83 6.11 -15.79
N SER A 96 2.03 6.00 -14.73
CA SER A 96 1.87 4.74 -14.00
C SER A 96 0.40 4.31 -13.95
N GLY A 97 0.20 3.00 -13.87
CA GLY A 97 -1.11 2.39 -13.68
C GLY A 97 -1.00 1.18 -12.78
N GLY A 98 -1.90 1.06 -11.80
CA GLY A 98 -1.84 0.03 -10.79
C GLY A 98 -3.18 -0.64 -10.52
N ALA A 99 -3.11 -1.89 -10.07
CA ALA A 99 -4.25 -2.62 -9.53
C ALA A 99 -3.82 -3.31 -8.23
N HIS A 100 -4.63 -3.18 -7.19
CA HIS A 100 -4.40 -3.72 -5.86
C HIS A 100 -5.62 -4.51 -5.39
N MET A 101 -5.36 -5.57 -4.63
CA MET A 101 -6.36 -6.38 -3.97
C MET A 101 -6.04 -6.43 -2.47
N LEU A 102 -6.96 -5.92 -1.66
CA LEU A 102 -6.87 -5.97 -0.21
C LEU A 102 -7.67 -7.16 0.32
N LEU A 103 -7.07 -7.92 1.23
CA LEU A 103 -7.74 -8.83 2.16
C LEU A 103 -7.80 -8.14 3.52
N LEU A 104 -9.01 -7.93 4.03
CA LEU A 104 -9.26 -7.17 5.25
C LEU A 104 -9.48 -8.09 6.45
N GLY A 105 -8.98 -7.67 7.61
CA GLY A 105 -9.34 -8.19 8.93
C GLY A 105 -10.77 -7.79 9.29
N ARG A 106 -11.31 -8.38 10.38
CA ARG A 106 -12.76 -8.30 10.66
C ARG A 106 -13.19 -6.87 10.91
N TYR A 107 -12.39 -6.09 11.64
CA TYR A 107 -12.73 -4.70 11.89
C TYR A 107 -12.81 -3.89 10.58
N LEU A 108 -11.79 -3.97 9.73
CA LEU A 108 -11.79 -3.29 8.42
C LEU A 108 -12.86 -3.83 7.45
N GLU A 109 -13.17 -5.12 7.49
CA GLU A 109 -14.29 -5.72 6.76
C GLU A 109 -15.63 -5.09 7.18
N SER A 110 -15.83 -4.85 8.48
CA SER A 110 -17.03 -4.20 8.99
C SER A 110 -17.17 -2.77 8.45
N LEU A 111 -16.06 -2.03 8.39
CA LEU A 111 -16.01 -0.70 7.77
C LEU A 111 -16.20 -0.75 6.25
N ASN A 112 -15.82 -1.86 5.60
CA ASN A 112 -16.04 -2.09 4.16
C ASN A 112 -17.43 -2.67 3.82
N GLY A 113 -18.42 -2.52 4.71
CA GLY A 113 -19.78 -2.97 4.50
C GLY A 113 -19.93 -4.50 4.49
N GLY A 114 -19.11 -5.20 5.28
CA GLY A 114 -19.10 -6.66 5.37
C GLY A 114 -18.43 -7.36 4.19
N ARG A 115 -17.55 -6.66 3.45
CA ARG A 115 -16.80 -7.22 2.33
C ARG A 115 -15.34 -7.39 2.73
N GLN A 116 -14.92 -8.65 2.84
CA GLN A 116 -13.56 -9.01 3.20
C GLN A 116 -12.51 -8.59 2.16
N TYR A 117 -12.93 -8.42 0.89
CA TYR A 117 -12.04 -8.06 -0.20
C TYR A 117 -12.37 -6.69 -0.77
N GLN A 118 -11.34 -5.94 -1.15
CA GLN A 118 -11.47 -4.66 -1.86
C GLN A 118 -10.49 -4.60 -3.03
N ALA A 119 -10.99 -4.29 -4.22
CA ALA A 119 -10.18 -4.00 -5.39
C ALA A 119 -9.94 -2.49 -5.51
N ILE A 120 -8.72 -2.07 -5.81
CA ILE A 120 -8.35 -0.67 -6.04
C ILE A 120 -7.62 -0.56 -7.38
N GLY A 121 -8.04 0.38 -8.21
CA GLY A 121 -7.32 0.76 -9.43
C GLY A 121 -6.72 2.15 -9.27
N SER A 122 -5.53 2.37 -9.79
CA SER A 122 -4.83 3.66 -9.73
C SER A 122 -4.24 4.04 -11.08
N LEU A 123 -4.13 5.35 -11.31
CA LEU A 123 -3.40 5.95 -12.42
C LEU A 123 -2.59 7.12 -11.84
N GLY A 124 -1.35 7.26 -12.25
CA GLY A 124 -0.43 8.28 -11.75
C GLY A 124 0.36 8.94 -12.89
N LEU A 125 0.74 10.20 -12.66
CA LEU A 125 1.69 10.92 -13.49
C LEU A 125 2.77 11.50 -12.57
N SER A 126 4.02 11.09 -12.79
CA SER A 126 5.18 11.63 -12.09
C SER A 126 5.95 12.59 -13.00
N ILE A 127 6.41 13.70 -12.44
CA ILE A 127 7.20 14.73 -13.14
C ILE A 127 8.43 15.03 -12.29
N GLY A 128 9.61 14.83 -12.85
CA GLY A 128 10.90 15.25 -12.28
C GLY A 128 11.51 16.37 -13.10
N TYR A 129 12.06 17.39 -12.45
CA TYR A 129 12.74 18.53 -13.07
C TYR A 129 14.07 18.83 -12.37
#